data_AF-A0AAF0C2L8-F1
#
_entry.id   AF-A0AAF0C2L8-F1
#
_cell.length_a   1.000
_cell.length_b   1.000
_cell.length_c   1.000
_cell.angle_alpha   90.00
_cell.angle_beta   90.00
_cell.angle_gamma   90.00
#
_symmetry.space_group_name_H-M   'P 1'
#
loop_
_entity.id
_entity.type
_entity.pdbx_description
1 polymer ?
#
loop_
_entity_poly.entity_id
_entity_poly.type
_entity_poly.pdbx_seq_one_letter_code
_entity_poly.pdbx_strand_id
1 'polypeptide(L)'
;MAITHGLLTYEAEGMEGGPYHSRKLHVPGDTSGLTIGRGYDMKEKSSEKISADLVAAGVESQQAKLLGGAAGLSGKEAKDFIEKHGLSDLEISMDAQEVLFKQTYDELSRDVERICSKADCVAAYGAVDWPGLDEKIKDVLIDLRYRGDYTPGSRKLIQAFVAANDLDGYKQALTTRENWPNVPEDRFNRRMAFLES
;
A
#
# COMPACT_ATOMS: atom_id res chain seq x y z
N MET A 1 7.50 16.10 4.60
CA MET A 1 7.18 15.52 5.94
C MET A 1 8.05 14.28 6.19
N ALA A 2 8.38 13.90 7.43
CA ALA A 2 9.10 12.64 7.66
C ALA A 2 8.10 11.48 7.82
N ILE A 3 8.23 10.43 7.00
CA ILE A 3 7.45 9.19 7.15
C ILE A 3 7.92 8.46 8.42
N THR A 4 7.03 8.36 9.40
CA THR A 4 7.33 7.76 10.72
C THR A 4 6.62 6.42 10.94
N HIS A 5 5.52 6.18 10.22
CA HIS A 5 4.79 4.91 10.21
C HIS A 5 4.73 4.38 8.78
N GLY A 6 4.90 3.08 8.59
CA GLY A 6 4.91 2.48 7.26
C GLY A 6 6.17 2.76 6.45
N LEU A 7 7.29 3.12 7.09
CA LEU A 7 8.56 3.40 6.40
C LEU A 7 9.01 2.21 5.53
N LEU A 8 8.85 0.99 6.07
CA LEU A 8 9.10 -0.26 5.33
C LEU A 8 8.37 -0.28 3.98
N THR A 9 7.07 0.02 3.99
CA THR A 9 6.25 0.04 2.78
C THR A 9 6.64 1.21 1.90
N TYR A 10 6.77 2.41 2.47
CA TYR A 10 7.14 3.61 1.73
C TYR A 10 8.41 3.40 0.90
N GLU A 11 9.49 2.94 1.52
CA GLU A 11 10.77 2.72 0.85
C GLU A 11 10.70 1.64 -0.24
N ALA A 12 9.81 0.67 -0.09
CA ALA A 12 9.71 -0.46 -0.98
C ALA A 12 8.73 -0.28 -2.15
N GLU A 13 7.83 0.71 -2.09
CA GLU A 13 6.81 1.01 -3.12
C GLU A 13 7.30 1.92 -4.25
N GLY A 14 8.51 2.48 -4.17
CA GLY A 14 9.00 3.34 -5.25
C GLY A 14 10.41 3.88 -5.07
N MET A 15 10.87 4.61 -6.06
CA MET A 15 12.16 5.29 -6.05
C MET A 15 12.04 6.72 -6.60
N GLU A 16 13.08 7.51 -6.35
CA GLU A 16 13.27 8.83 -6.94
C GLU A 16 14.23 8.73 -8.14
N GLY A 17 13.85 9.37 -9.26
CA GLY A 17 14.63 9.32 -10.50
C GLY A 17 14.55 7.99 -11.26
N GLY A 18 15.12 8.00 -12.47
CA GLY A 18 15.15 6.84 -13.36
C GLY A 18 13.78 6.44 -13.95
N PRO A 19 13.70 5.27 -14.61
CA PRO A 19 12.49 4.79 -15.27
C PRO A 19 11.31 4.50 -14.33
N TYR A 20 11.57 4.33 -13.03
CA TYR A 20 10.58 3.97 -12.02
C TYR A 20 10.33 5.11 -11.02
N HIS A 21 10.49 6.35 -11.48
CA HIS A 21 10.28 7.53 -10.66
C HIS A 21 8.82 7.63 -10.21
N SER A 22 8.59 7.39 -8.92
CA SER A 22 7.24 7.23 -8.34
C SER A 22 6.33 8.47 -8.43
N ARG A 23 6.90 9.69 -8.45
CA ARG A 23 6.09 10.93 -8.51
C ARG A 23 5.45 11.21 -9.87
N LYS A 24 5.72 10.37 -10.89
CA LYS A 24 5.08 10.46 -12.21
C LYS A 24 3.95 9.45 -12.37
N LEU A 25 2.99 9.80 -13.21
CA LEU A 25 1.89 8.92 -13.57
C LEU A 25 2.39 7.68 -14.31
N HIS A 26 1.88 6.53 -13.91
CA HIS A 26 2.19 5.26 -14.54
C HIS A 26 1.04 4.26 -14.35
N VAL A 27 1.11 3.15 -15.08
CA VAL A 27 0.15 2.04 -14.99
C VAL A 27 0.97 0.76 -14.76
N PRO A 28 1.12 0.29 -13.49
CA PRO A 28 2.03 -0.79 -13.14
C PRO A 28 1.81 -2.12 -13.87
N GLY A 29 0.57 -2.39 -14.30
CA GLY A 29 0.20 -3.61 -15.00
C GLY A 29 -1.13 -3.47 -15.73
N ASP A 30 -1.49 -4.48 -16.51
CA ASP A 30 -2.67 -4.42 -17.40
C ASP A 30 -4.00 -4.44 -16.66
N THR A 31 -4.00 -4.77 -15.37
CA THR A 31 -5.19 -4.72 -14.49
C THR A 31 -5.10 -3.60 -13.45
N SER A 32 -4.00 -2.84 -13.44
CA SER A 32 -3.78 -1.72 -12.52
C SER A 32 -4.45 -0.45 -13.03
N GLY A 33 -4.81 0.44 -12.11
CA GLY A 33 -5.29 1.77 -12.44
C GLY A 33 -4.18 2.73 -12.84
N LEU A 34 -4.60 3.95 -13.17
CA LEU A 34 -3.69 5.08 -13.18
C LEU A 34 -3.14 5.30 -11.77
N THR A 35 -1.82 5.23 -11.63
CA THR A 35 -1.12 5.29 -10.34
C THR A 35 -0.16 6.47 -10.31
N ILE A 36 -0.07 7.14 -9.15
CA ILE A 36 0.91 8.18 -8.88
C ILE A 36 1.49 8.02 -7.48
N GLY A 37 2.69 8.53 -7.25
CA GLY A 37 3.38 8.38 -5.99
C GLY A 37 3.67 6.91 -5.67
N ARG A 38 3.76 6.61 -4.37
CA ARG A 38 4.09 5.27 -3.87
C ARG A 38 2.83 4.43 -3.68
N GLY A 39 2.18 4.08 -4.79
CA GLY A 39 1.04 3.16 -4.79
C GLY A 39 -0.35 3.79 -4.63
N TYR A 40 -0.50 5.10 -4.91
CA TYR A 40 -1.84 5.71 -4.97
C TYR A 40 -2.52 5.34 -6.30
N ASP A 41 -3.22 4.19 -6.31
CA ASP A 41 -3.98 3.68 -7.46
C ASP A 41 -5.40 4.28 -7.50
N MET A 42 -5.83 4.76 -8.66
CA MET A 42 -7.10 5.46 -8.86
C MET A 42 -8.27 4.55 -9.28
N LYS A 43 -8.05 3.28 -9.61
CA LYS A 43 -9.06 2.37 -10.20
C LYS A 43 -10.27 2.17 -9.29
N GLU A 44 -10.04 1.84 -8.03
CA GLU A 44 -11.10 1.50 -7.07
C GLU A 44 -11.61 2.73 -6.29
N LYS A 45 -11.25 3.95 -6.71
CA LYS A 45 -11.64 5.21 -6.07
C LYS A 45 -12.65 5.96 -6.94
N SER A 46 -13.58 6.67 -6.31
CA SER A 46 -14.47 7.56 -7.04
C SER A 46 -13.72 8.80 -7.55
N SER A 47 -14.29 9.45 -8.56
CA SER A 47 -13.73 10.71 -9.11
C SER A 47 -13.56 11.77 -8.03
N GLU A 48 -14.57 11.91 -7.17
CA GLU A 48 -14.60 12.87 -6.07
C GLU A 48 -13.51 12.58 -5.04
N LYS A 49 -13.31 11.29 -4.70
CA LYS A 49 -12.25 10.89 -3.78
C LYS A 49 -10.88 11.20 -4.35
N ILE A 50 -10.64 10.87 -5.62
CA ILE A 50 -9.36 11.14 -6.28
C ILE A 50 -9.03 12.63 -6.24
N SER A 51 -9.98 13.47 -6.64
CA SER A 51 -9.78 14.92 -6.64
C SER A 51 -9.58 15.46 -5.22
N ALA A 52 -10.34 15.00 -4.23
CA ALA A 52 -10.20 15.44 -2.85
C ALA A 52 -8.84 15.07 -2.24
N ASP A 53 -8.40 13.82 -2.41
CA ASP A 53 -7.12 13.32 -1.90
C ASP A 53 -5.95 14.09 -2.53
N LEU A 54 -5.97 14.31 -3.85
CA LEU A 54 -4.94 15.07 -4.57
C LEU A 54 -4.89 16.54 -4.14
N VAL A 55 -6.04 17.20 -3.97
CA VAL A 55 -6.08 18.58 -3.44
C VAL A 55 -5.54 18.63 -2.01
N ALA A 56 -5.90 17.67 -1.17
CA ALA A 56 -5.38 17.57 0.20
C ALA A 56 -3.86 17.32 0.22
N ALA A 57 -3.32 16.66 -0.80
CA ALA A 57 -1.89 16.49 -1.03
C ALA A 57 -1.19 17.74 -1.62
N GLY A 58 -1.92 18.81 -1.90
CA GLY A 58 -1.37 20.06 -2.44
C GLY A 58 -1.26 20.08 -3.97
N VAL A 59 -1.90 19.15 -4.68
CA VAL A 59 -2.03 19.22 -6.13
C VAL A 59 -3.06 20.29 -6.49
N GLU A 60 -2.76 21.07 -7.54
CA GLU A 60 -3.62 22.14 -8.03
C GLU A 60 -5.02 21.61 -8.40
N SER A 61 -6.07 22.37 -8.06
CA SER A 61 -7.45 21.88 -8.11
C SER A 61 -7.93 21.50 -9.50
N GLN A 62 -7.52 22.23 -10.54
CA GLN A 62 -7.85 21.88 -11.92
C GLN A 62 -7.16 20.57 -12.34
N GLN A 63 -5.89 20.40 -12.00
CA GLN A 63 -5.16 19.14 -12.22
C GLN A 63 -5.76 17.97 -11.44
N ALA A 64 -6.11 18.15 -10.16
CA ALA A 64 -6.75 17.13 -9.34
C ALA A 64 -8.13 16.73 -9.87
N LYS A 65 -8.90 17.70 -10.39
CA LYS A 65 -10.18 17.43 -11.06
C LYS A 65 -9.99 16.66 -12.36
N LEU A 66 -8.98 16.99 -13.14
CA LEU A 66 -8.64 16.26 -14.35
C LEU A 66 -8.29 14.80 -14.04
N LEU A 67 -7.40 14.57 -13.06
CA LEU A 67 -7.00 13.22 -12.63
C LEU A 67 -8.16 12.42 -12.01
N GLY A 68 -9.13 13.11 -11.40
CA GLY A 68 -10.39 12.49 -10.98
C GLY A 68 -11.14 11.80 -12.11
N GLY A 69 -10.93 12.21 -13.37
CA GLY A 69 -11.52 11.56 -14.55
C GLY A 69 -10.96 10.16 -14.85
N ALA A 70 -9.88 9.75 -14.18
CA ALA A 70 -9.29 8.43 -14.33
C ALA A 70 -9.94 7.35 -13.43
N ALA A 71 -10.95 7.71 -12.64
CA ALA A 71 -11.70 6.77 -11.81
C ALA A 71 -12.18 5.54 -12.60
N GLY A 72 -11.94 4.34 -12.08
CA GLY A 72 -12.34 3.09 -12.73
C GLY A 72 -11.52 2.67 -13.95
N LEU A 73 -10.66 3.53 -14.49
CA LEU A 73 -9.82 3.17 -15.65
C LEU A 73 -8.73 2.19 -15.23
N SER A 74 -8.38 1.26 -16.13
CA SER A 74 -7.30 0.30 -15.91
C SER A 74 -6.58 -0.08 -17.20
N GLY A 75 -5.36 -0.62 -17.08
CA GLY A 75 -4.61 -1.17 -18.19
C GLY A 75 -4.47 -0.19 -19.36
N LYS A 76 -4.96 -0.59 -20.54
CA LYS A 76 -4.88 0.25 -21.75
C LYS A 76 -5.64 1.56 -21.60
N GLU A 77 -6.82 1.57 -21.01
CA GLU A 77 -7.64 2.79 -20.87
C GLU A 77 -6.96 3.83 -19.98
N ALA A 78 -6.30 3.37 -18.91
CA ALA A 78 -5.49 4.24 -18.05
C ALA A 78 -4.25 4.79 -18.77
N LYS A 79 -3.60 4.00 -19.64
CA LYS A 79 -2.47 4.46 -20.46
C LYS A 79 -2.94 5.51 -21.49
N ASP A 80 -4.04 5.23 -22.20
CA ASP A 80 -4.64 6.14 -23.17
C ASP A 80 -5.07 7.46 -22.52
N PHE A 81 -5.49 7.43 -21.25
CA PHE A 81 -5.84 8.63 -20.50
C PHE A 81 -4.65 9.59 -20.33
N ILE A 82 -3.45 9.06 -20.03
CA ILE A 82 -2.22 9.87 -19.93
C ILE A 82 -1.94 10.56 -21.27
N GLU A 83 -1.98 9.80 -22.37
CA GLU A 83 -1.69 10.30 -23.71
C GLU A 83 -2.71 11.36 -24.16
N LYS A 84 -4.00 11.05 -24.01
CA LYS A 84 -5.12 11.92 -24.42
C LYS A 84 -5.07 13.29 -23.73
N HIS A 85 -4.62 13.33 -22.47
CA HIS A 85 -4.60 14.55 -21.66
C HIS A 85 -3.20 15.17 -21.53
N GLY A 86 -2.18 14.62 -22.22
CA GLY A 86 -0.82 15.16 -22.21
C GLY A 86 -0.15 15.12 -20.84
N LEU A 87 -0.36 14.05 -20.07
CA LEU A 87 0.04 13.96 -18.66
C LEU A 87 1.38 13.25 -18.44
N SER A 88 2.13 12.90 -19.50
CA SER A 88 3.38 12.15 -19.41
C SER A 88 4.48 12.82 -18.58
N ASP A 89 4.47 14.16 -18.55
CA ASP A 89 5.43 14.96 -17.78
C ASP A 89 4.88 15.45 -16.44
N LEU A 90 3.63 15.09 -16.10
CA LEU A 90 3.04 15.44 -14.82
C LEU A 90 3.79 14.74 -13.69
N GLU A 91 4.30 15.55 -12.78
CA GLU A 91 5.04 15.12 -11.61
C GLU A 91 4.50 15.85 -10.38
N ILE A 92 4.16 15.10 -9.32
CA ILE A 92 3.76 15.69 -8.04
C ILE A 92 4.97 16.03 -7.18
N SER A 93 4.81 16.93 -6.21
CA SER A 93 5.87 17.21 -5.24
C SER A 93 6.16 16.01 -4.33
N MET A 94 7.32 16.01 -3.67
CA MET A 94 7.62 15.01 -2.63
C MET A 94 6.58 15.05 -1.50
N ASP A 95 6.23 16.25 -1.02
CA ASP A 95 5.23 16.40 0.03
C ASP A 95 3.86 15.83 -0.40
N ALA A 96 3.46 16.01 -1.66
CA ALA A 96 2.22 15.43 -2.18
C ALA A 96 2.27 13.89 -2.18
N GLN A 97 3.39 13.31 -2.60
CA GLN A 97 3.58 11.84 -2.56
C GLN A 97 3.46 11.30 -1.13
N GLU A 98 4.09 11.96 -0.16
CA GLU A 98 4.05 11.55 1.24
C GLU A 98 2.65 11.67 1.83
N VAL A 99 1.90 12.73 1.50
CA VAL A 99 0.51 12.88 1.93
C VAL A 99 -0.37 11.77 1.33
N LEU A 100 -0.27 11.51 0.03
CA LEU A 100 -1.03 10.43 -0.63
C LEU A 100 -0.68 9.05 -0.08
N PHE A 101 0.60 8.80 0.18
CA PHE A 101 1.04 7.57 0.81
C PHE A 101 0.42 7.42 2.20
N LYS A 102 0.52 8.45 3.06
CA LYS A 102 -0.04 8.41 4.41
C LYS A 102 -1.55 8.14 4.39
N GLN A 103 -2.28 8.80 3.51
CA GLN A 103 -3.73 8.58 3.36
C GLN A 103 -4.03 7.12 2.99
N THR A 104 -3.31 6.57 2.01
CA THR A 104 -3.46 5.18 1.56
C THR A 104 -3.09 4.19 2.65
N TYR A 105 -1.99 4.45 3.37
CA TYR A 105 -1.52 3.65 4.48
C TYR A 105 -2.53 3.62 5.64
N ASP A 106 -3.08 4.77 6.01
CA ASP A 106 -4.12 4.90 7.04
C ASP A 106 -5.40 4.14 6.65
N GLU A 107 -5.78 4.15 5.37
CA GLU A 107 -6.92 3.38 4.84
C GLU A 107 -6.70 1.88 4.95
N LEU A 108 -5.51 1.41 4.56
CA LEU A 108 -5.18 0.00 4.61
C LEU A 108 -4.99 -0.50 6.03
N SER A 109 -4.48 0.34 6.94
CA SER A 109 -4.45 0.09 8.38
C SER A 109 -5.84 -0.22 8.93
N ARG A 110 -6.83 0.63 8.63
CA ARG A 110 -8.24 0.39 9.01
C ARG A 110 -8.80 -0.88 8.36
N ASP A 111 -8.44 -1.17 7.12
CA ASP A 111 -8.90 -2.38 6.45
C ASP A 111 -8.30 -3.65 7.07
N VAL A 112 -7.03 -3.62 7.47
CA VAL A 112 -6.37 -4.72 8.21
C VAL A 112 -7.05 -4.93 9.55
N GLU A 113 -7.25 -3.88 10.34
CA GLU A 113 -7.95 -3.94 11.62
C GLU A 113 -9.34 -4.60 11.45
N ARG A 114 -10.10 -4.13 10.46
CA ARG A 114 -11.41 -4.69 10.11
C ARG A 114 -11.34 -6.16 9.69
N ILE A 115 -10.30 -6.57 8.96
CA ILE A 115 -10.10 -7.99 8.57
C ILE A 115 -9.79 -8.83 9.80
N CYS A 116 -8.91 -8.37 10.70
CA CYS A 116 -8.59 -9.03 11.95
C CYS A 116 -9.82 -9.18 12.86
N SER A 117 -10.74 -8.22 12.84
CA SER A 117 -11.95 -8.23 13.66
C SER A 117 -13.11 -9.03 13.08
N LYS A 118 -13.00 -9.63 11.88
CA LYS A 118 -14.08 -10.44 11.31
C LYS A 118 -14.32 -11.68 12.16
N ALA A 119 -15.59 -12.06 12.33
CA ALA A 119 -15.99 -13.17 13.18
C ALA A 119 -15.34 -14.51 12.80
N ASP A 120 -15.17 -14.78 11.49
CA ASP A 120 -14.48 -15.96 10.99
C ASP A 120 -12.98 -15.95 11.28
N CYS A 121 -12.34 -14.78 11.16
CA CYS A 121 -10.93 -14.57 11.50
C CYS A 121 -10.70 -14.78 13.00
N VAL A 122 -11.53 -14.15 13.83
CA VAL A 122 -11.47 -14.27 15.29
C VAL A 122 -11.71 -15.70 15.74
N ALA A 123 -12.70 -16.40 15.17
CA ALA A 123 -12.97 -17.79 15.50
C ALA A 123 -11.82 -18.73 15.11
N ALA A 124 -11.11 -18.44 14.02
CA ALA A 124 -10.02 -19.28 13.53
C ALA A 124 -8.69 -19.04 14.26
N TYR A 125 -8.39 -17.81 14.65
CA TYR A 125 -7.04 -17.42 15.10
C TYR A 125 -6.99 -16.70 16.45
N GLY A 126 -8.13 -16.26 16.98
CA GLY A 126 -8.21 -15.42 18.17
C GLY A 126 -8.47 -13.95 17.86
N ALA A 127 -8.93 -13.21 18.87
CA ALA A 127 -9.14 -11.77 18.78
C ALA A 127 -7.80 -11.02 18.80
N VAL A 128 -7.69 -9.96 18.00
CA VAL A 128 -6.52 -9.09 17.96
C VAL A 128 -6.80 -7.83 18.78
N ASP A 129 -5.97 -7.55 19.78
CA ASP A 129 -5.97 -6.25 20.47
C ASP A 129 -5.23 -5.21 19.60
N TRP A 130 -5.93 -4.59 18.66
CA TRP A 130 -5.32 -3.67 17.70
C TRP A 130 -4.61 -2.47 18.38
N PRO A 131 -5.17 -1.79 19.39
CA PRO A 131 -4.44 -0.75 20.12
C PRO A 131 -3.13 -1.24 20.75
N GLY A 132 -3.14 -2.42 21.37
CA GLY A 132 -2.00 -3.00 22.08
C GLY A 132 -1.03 -3.86 21.24
N LEU A 133 -1.32 -4.06 19.95
CA LEU A 133 -0.53 -4.90 19.06
C LEU A 133 0.87 -4.28 18.84
N ASP A 134 1.90 -5.13 18.80
CA ASP A 134 3.28 -4.71 18.53
C ASP A 134 3.38 -3.92 17.22
N GLU A 135 4.11 -2.80 17.25
CA GLU A 135 4.19 -1.87 16.12
C GLU A 135 4.87 -2.49 14.91
N LYS A 136 5.83 -3.41 15.07
CA LYS A 136 6.43 -4.11 13.93
C LYS A 136 5.44 -5.08 13.29
N ILE A 137 4.64 -5.77 14.10
CA ILE A 137 3.57 -6.63 13.59
C ILE A 137 2.56 -5.80 12.80
N LYS A 138 2.12 -4.65 13.35
CA LYS A 138 1.20 -3.73 12.65
C LYS A 138 1.79 -3.29 11.31
N ASP A 139 3.01 -2.78 11.30
CA ASP A 139 3.62 -2.22 10.08
C ASP A 139 3.76 -3.27 8.98
N VAL A 140 4.23 -4.49 9.31
CA VAL A 140 4.35 -5.58 8.34
C VAL A 140 2.99 -6.09 7.89
N LEU A 141 1.98 -6.14 8.77
CA LEU A 141 0.64 -6.58 8.39
C LEU A 141 -0.02 -5.60 7.40
N ILE A 142 0.21 -4.30 7.59
CA ILE A 142 -0.22 -3.27 6.66
C ILE A 142 0.57 -3.35 5.35
N ASP A 143 1.88 -3.58 5.39
CA ASP A 143 2.70 -3.81 4.19
C ASP A 143 2.20 -5.01 3.37
N LEU A 144 1.89 -6.12 4.03
CA LEU A 144 1.29 -7.30 3.41
C LEU A 144 -0.04 -6.94 2.74
N ARG A 145 -0.88 -6.13 3.39
CA ARG A 145 -2.14 -5.68 2.79
C ARG A 145 -1.91 -4.75 1.60
N TYR A 146 -0.96 -3.83 1.70
CA TYR A 146 -0.60 -2.85 0.69
C TYR A 146 -0.15 -3.51 -0.61
N ARG A 147 0.79 -4.46 -0.49
CA ARG A 147 1.31 -5.22 -1.63
C ARG A 147 0.32 -6.25 -2.18
N GLY A 148 -0.66 -6.66 -1.38
CA GLY A 148 -1.65 -7.70 -1.73
C GLY A 148 -1.28 -9.11 -1.26
N ASP A 149 -0.26 -9.26 -0.41
CA ASP A 149 0.17 -10.53 0.15
C ASP A 149 -0.74 -11.01 1.31
N TYR A 150 -1.52 -10.12 1.94
CA TYR A 150 -2.44 -10.44 3.05
C TYR A 150 -3.73 -11.18 2.60
N THR A 151 -3.52 -12.39 2.08
CA THR A 151 -4.54 -13.31 1.55
C THR A 151 -5.04 -14.29 2.63
N PRO A 152 -6.15 -15.03 2.38
CA PRO A 152 -6.56 -16.13 3.26
C PRO A 152 -5.45 -17.17 3.49
N GLY A 153 -4.60 -17.42 2.49
CA GLY A 153 -3.45 -18.33 2.59
C GLY A 153 -2.40 -17.80 3.57
N SER A 154 -1.96 -16.56 3.39
CA SER A 154 -0.99 -15.94 4.31
C SER A 154 -1.50 -15.85 5.74
N ARG A 155 -2.80 -15.60 5.95
CA ARG A 155 -3.41 -15.54 7.29
C ARG A 155 -3.29 -16.86 8.04
N LYS A 156 -3.40 -18.00 7.36
CA LYS A 156 -3.18 -19.32 7.99
C LYS A 156 -1.77 -19.47 8.58
N LEU A 157 -0.79 -18.76 8.04
CA LEU A 157 0.59 -18.82 8.47
C LEU A 157 0.88 -17.87 9.63
N ILE A 158 0.26 -16.69 9.66
CA ILE A 158 0.69 -15.59 10.53
C ILE A 158 -0.36 -15.12 11.54
N GLN A 159 -1.65 -15.33 11.28
CA GLN A 159 -2.71 -14.62 12.02
C GLN A 159 -2.82 -15.04 13.49
N ALA A 160 -2.49 -16.29 13.81
CA ALA A 160 -2.45 -16.77 15.20
C ALA A 160 -1.38 -16.02 16.02
N PHE A 161 -0.22 -15.74 15.43
CA PHE A 161 0.84 -14.95 16.09
C PHE A 161 0.41 -13.49 16.27
N VAL A 162 -0.30 -12.92 15.28
CA VAL A 162 -0.88 -11.57 15.40
C VAL A 162 -1.88 -11.51 16.57
N ALA A 163 -2.79 -12.47 16.69
CA ALA A 163 -3.77 -12.51 17.78
C ALA A 163 -3.11 -12.72 19.16
N ALA A 164 -2.03 -13.49 19.23
CA ALA A 164 -1.26 -13.71 20.45
C ALA A 164 -0.29 -12.56 20.77
N ASN A 165 -0.14 -11.56 19.89
CA ASN A 165 0.91 -10.54 19.95
C ASN A 165 2.33 -11.16 20.07
N ASP A 166 2.55 -12.29 19.40
CA ASP A 166 3.78 -13.07 19.42
C ASP A 166 4.71 -12.63 18.28
N LEU A 167 5.59 -11.66 18.58
CA LEU A 167 6.54 -11.13 17.61
C LEU A 167 7.55 -12.19 17.14
N ASP A 168 7.98 -13.10 18.00
CA ASP A 168 9.00 -14.10 17.67
C ASP A 168 8.44 -15.13 16.68
N GLY A 169 7.24 -15.68 16.96
CA GLY A 169 6.54 -16.59 16.06
C GLY A 169 6.17 -15.92 14.74
N TYR A 170 5.69 -14.67 14.79
CA TYR A 170 5.40 -13.87 13.61
C TYR A 170 6.64 -13.67 12.74
N LYS A 171 7.77 -13.28 13.36
CA LYS A 171 9.05 -13.09 12.68
C LYS A 171 9.51 -14.38 11.99
N GLN A 172 9.50 -15.50 12.69
CA GLN A 172 9.89 -16.79 12.11
C GLN A 172 9.04 -17.14 10.88
N ALA A 173 7.72 -16.91 10.93
CA ALA A 173 6.82 -17.16 9.81
C ALA A 173 7.09 -16.24 8.60
N LEU A 174 7.45 -14.97 8.86
CA LEU A 174 7.76 -13.97 7.83
C LEU A 174 9.13 -14.17 7.18
N THR A 175 10.12 -14.68 7.92
CA THR A 175 11.50 -14.89 7.43
C THR A 175 11.74 -16.30 6.87
N THR A 176 10.72 -17.16 6.87
CA THR A 176 10.76 -18.46 6.19
C THR A 176 10.42 -18.29 4.72
N ARG A 177 11.39 -18.45 3.81
CA ARG A 177 11.24 -18.13 2.38
C ARG A 177 10.15 -18.95 1.69
N GLU A 178 9.99 -20.20 2.09
CA GLU A 178 9.02 -21.16 1.53
C GLU A 178 7.58 -20.70 1.73
N ASN A 179 7.32 -19.88 2.76
CA ASN A 179 6.00 -19.30 3.02
C ASN A 179 5.64 -18.18 2.03
N TRP A 180 6.64 -17.58 1.35
CA TRP A 180 6.50 -16.37 0.54
C TRP A 180 7.10 -16.50 -0.86
N PRO A 181 6.77 -17.56 -1.63
CA PRO A 181 7.44 -17.88 -2.88
C PRO A 181 7.28 -16.78 -3.96
N ASN A 182 6.18 -16.04 -3.92
CA ASN A 182 5.85 -14.99 -4.90
C ASN A 182 6.27 -13.58 -4.46
N VAL A 183 6.90 -13.43 -3.28
CA VAL A 183 7.42 -12.15 -2.82
C VAL A 183 8.80 -11.93 -3.44
N PRO A 184 9.07 -10.81 -4.13
CA PRO A 184 10.37 -10.45 -4.64
C PRO A 184 11.42 -10.45 -3.53
N GLU A 185 12.65 -10.81 -3.89
CA GLU A 185 13.77 -10.94 -2.95
C GLU A 185 14.02 -9.63 -2.17
N ASP A 186 14.02 -8.48 -2.84
CA ASP A 186 14.18 -7.18 -2.16
C ASP A 186 13.11 -6.94 -1.09
N ARG A 187 11.82 -7.16 -1.41
CA ARG A 187 10.72 -6.98 -0.43
C ARG A 187 10.84 -7.95 0.74
N PHE A 188 11.20 -9.20 0.45
CA PHE A 188 11.41 -10.22 1.49
C PHE A 188 12.55 -9.81 2.44
N ASN A 189 13.68 -9.38 1.89
CA ASN A 189 14.84 -8.95 2.67
C ASN A 189 14.54 -7.69 3.50
N ARG A 190 13.76 -6.74 2.97
CA ARG A 190 13.34 -5.55 3.74
C ARG A 190 12.46 -5.90 4.93
N ARG A 191 11.48 -6.80 4.75
CA ARG A 191 10.62 -7.28 5.85
C ARG A 191 11.46 -7.96 6.93
N MET A 192 12.39 -8.82 6.54
CA MET A 192 13.31 -9.50 7.45
C MET A 192 14.16 -8.50 8.25
N ALA A 193 14.83 -7.58 7.56
CA ALA A 193 15.66 -6.56 8.20
C ALA A 193 14.85 -5.67 9.16
N PHE A 194 13.62 -5.30 8.79
CA PHE A 194 12.73 -4.52 9.65
C PHE A 194 12.29 -5.27 10.91
N LEU A 195 12.00 -6.57 10.80
CA LEU A 195 11.65 -7.40 11.96
C LEU A 195 12.86 -7.67 12.87
N GLU A 196 14.08 -7.61 12.33
CA GLU A 196 15.34 -7.85 13.05
C GLU A 196 15.95 -6.62 13.73
N SER A 197 15.47 -5.42 13.43
CA SER A 197 16.04 -4.14 13.92
C SER A 197 15.81 -3.81 15.39
#